data_AF-W1N2I0-F1
#
_entry.id   AF-W1N2I0-F1
#
_cell.length_a   1.000
_cell.length_b   1.000
_cell.length_c   1.000
_cell.angle_alpha   90.00
_cell.angle_beta   90.00
_cell.angle_gamma   90.00
#
_symmetry.space_group_name_H-M   'P 1'
#
loop_
_entity.id
_entity.type
_entity.pdbx_description
1 polymer ?
#
loop_
_entity_poly.entity_id
_entity_poly.type
_entity_poly.pdbx_seq_one_letter_code
_entity_poly.pdbx_strand_id
1 'polypeptide(L)'
;MLSAQQETAGEIAYRSIRSDIIGGHLAPRSRLRLEALKEHYSASVSTLRETLYRLSAEGLVCSEGQRGFEVAAVTQEEFQQLADLRELLESHALRGSFLKGDLEWEGRVVGAYHKLETMERLMILGDSSRSAEWKHYDREFHHTLVSACGSTELLQAYSAIFDRYQRYQIVAVIFRGEAAAEEHRLLLDAALGRDADHATAVLHQHISACVAHTLETGQLASTELSSIELSSSRTHGMPGKSEALTSVGEAAWHRIRADIIAGKLIPGRKLKLSSLRDDYGTSVATLREVLNRLASEGFVVAEGQRGFEVAPISEQNVCELADLRLLVEGRALEDSLKKGDVDWEARVVAAHHKLATIDADKASSDPQLAERWKQYDGQFHQALISACGSEALMHLHNAVFDKYLRYQLNAVSSRGRVVADEHRMLCDCALRRDARGARDILQQHLRGATEHALATGTIAAQEVFRLEPP
;
A
#
# COMPACT_ATOMS: atom_id res chain seq x y z
N MET A 1 -8.86 8.01 33.28
CA MET A 1 -7.40 8.12 33.07
C MET A 1 -7.00 7.05 32.08
N LEU A 2 -6.82 7.42 30.81
CA LEU A 2 -6.35 6.52 29.76
C LEU A 2 -4.91 6.12 30.08
N SER A 3 -4.65 4.82 30.21
CA SER A 3 -3.31 4.27 30.37
C SER A 3 -2.48 4.66 29.16
N ALA A 4 -1.48 5.52 29.35
CA ALA A 4 -0.40 5.72 28.40
C ALA A 4 0.28 4.35 28.20
N GLN A 5 0.06 3.73 27.04
CA GLN A 5 0.76 2.50 26.69
C GLN A 5 2.25 2.80 26.63
N GLN A 6 3.06 2.12 27.45
CA GLN A 6 4.51 2.17 27.33
C GLN A 6 4.89 1.57 25.97
N GLU A 7 5.43 2.41 25.09
CA GLU A 7 5.97 1.96 23.80
C GLU A 7 7.09 0.95 24.02
N THR A 8 7.08 -0.12 23.23
CA THR A 8 8.10 -1.17 23.34
C THR A 8 9.41 -0.67 22.72
N ALA A 9 10.54 -1.21 23.19
CA ALA A 9 11.85 -0.93 22.58
C ALA A 9 11.89 -1.23 21.07
N GLY A 10 11.08 -2.19 20.61
CA GLY A 10 10.92 -2.48 19.18
C GLY A 10 10.17 -1.40 18.42
N GLU A 11 9.13 -0.81 19.00
CA GLU A 11 8.38 0.28 18.37
C GLU A 11 9.17 1.60 18.34
N ILE A 12 10.00 1.83 19.36
CA ILE A 12 10.96 2.94 19.38
C ILE A 12 12.00 2.73 18.27
N ALA A 13 12.67 1.56 18.23
CA ALA A 13 13.67 1.25 17.20
C ALA A 13 13.09 1.34 15.78
N TYR A 14 11.88 0.82 15.58
CA TYR A 14 11.18 0.92 14.30
C TYR A 14 10.94 2.36 13.89
N ARG A 15 10.32 3.19 14.73
CA ARG A 15 10.08 4.60 14.38
C ARG A 15 11.37 5.39 14.18
N SER A 16 12.40 5.16 15.01
CA SER A 16 13.69 5.83 14.87
C SER A 16 14.38 5.48 13.55
N ILE A 17 14.54 4.18 13.23
CA ILE A 17 15.17 3.75 11.97
C ILE A 17 14.36 4.22 10.77
N ARG A 18 13.03 4.12 10.84
CA ARG A 18 12.13 4.62 9.79
C ARG A 18 12.31 6.12 9.58
N SER A 19 12.35 6.90 10.65
CA SER A 19 12.58 8.34 10.63
C SER A 19 13.93 8.68 10.03
N ASP A 20 14.97 7.90 10.30
CA ASP A 20 16.32 8.13 9.76
C ASP A 20 16.46 7.74 8.28
N ILE A 21 15.72 6.72 7.82
CA ILE A 21 15.64 6.39 6.39
C ILE A 21 14.87 7.47 5.62
N ILE A 22 13.70 7.87 6.12
CA ILE A 22 12.88 8.92 5.49
C ILE A 22 13.63 10.26 5.52
N GLY A 23 14.21 10.59 6.68
CA GLY A 23 15.04 11.77 6.96
C GLY A 23 16.38 11.81 6.24
N GLY A 24 16.77 10.74 5.53
CA GLY A 24 18.02 10.67 4.78
C GLY A 24 19.30 10.51 5.64
N HIS A 25 19.19 10.42 6.97
CA HIS A 25 20.31 10.09 7.85
C HIS A 25 20.90 8.71 7.54
N LEU A 26 20.04 7.76 7.13
CA LEU A 26 20.44 6.49 6.53
C LEU A 26 20.33 6.59 5.01
N ALA A 27 21.47 6.80 4.34
CA ALA A 27 21.52 7.06 2.90
C ALA A 27 21.00 5.87 2.06
N PRO A 28 20.38 6.13 0.89
CA PRO A 28 20.03 5.08 -0.07
C PRO A 28 21.22 4.18 -0.39
N ARG A 29 20.96 2.88 -0.58
CA ARG A 29 21.98 1.84 -0.85
C ARG A 29 23.01 1.61 0.26
N SER A 30 22.84 2.23 1.43
CA SER A 30 23.70 1.97 2.58
C SER A 30 23.36 0.63 3.22
N ARG A 31 24.40 -0.15 3.55
CA ARG A 31 24.24 -1.45 4.21
C ARG A 31 23.90 -1.28 5.68
N LEU A 32 22.79 -1.88 6.09
CA LEU A 32 22.27 -1.87 7.46
C LEU A 32 22.83 -3.07 8.24
N ARG A 33 24.03 -2.89 8.80
CA ARG A 33 24.70 -3.92 9.62
C ARG A 33 24.10 -3.92 11.04
N LEU A 34 23.47 -5.03 11.43
CA LEU A 34 22.80 -5.19 12.73
C LEU A 34 23.70 -4.78 13.92
N GLU A 35 25.00 -5.10 13.85
CA GLU A 35 25.92 -4.85 14.96
C GLU A 35 26.23 -3.38 15.14
N ALA A 36 26.27 -2.60 14.05
CA ALA A 36 26.41 -1.15 14.11
C ALA A 36 25.11 -0.48 14.58
N LEU A 37 23.95 -0.99 14.11
CA LEU A 37 22.64 -0.48 14.49
C LEU A 37 22.32 -0.73 15.97
N LYS A 38 22.85 -1.81 16.55
CA LYS A 38 22.68 -2.18 17.97
C LYS A 38 23.12 -1.06 18.90
N GLU A 39 24.30 -0.50 18.65
CA GLU A 39 24.85 0.59 19.45
C GLU A 39 24.07 1.89 19.22
N HIS A 40 23.75 2.20 17.96
CA HIS A 40 23.10 3.46 17.61
C HIS A 40 21.65 3.56 18.12
N TYR A 41 20.86 2.50 17.95
CA TYR A 41 19.42 2.50 18.29
C TYR A 41 19.11 1.86 19.65
N SER A 42 20.13 1.44 20.41
CA SER A 42 19.98 0.81 21.73
C SER A 42 18.97 -0.36 21.73
N ALA A 43 18.98 -1.15 20.66
CA ALA A 43 18.05 -2.25 20.43
C ALA A 43 18.80 -3.57 20.25
N SER A 44 18.20 -4.70 20.66
CA SER A 44 18.82 -6.02 20.48
C SER A 44 18.86 -6.42 19.00
N VAL A 45 19.78 -7.32 18.62
CA VAL A 45 19.90 -7.83 17.24
C VAL A 45 18.60 -8.46 16.75
N SER A 46 17.86 -9.16 17.62
CA SER A 46 16.55 -9.72 17.27
C SER A 46 15.52 -8.63 16.99
N THR A 47 15.47 -7.58 17.82
CA THR A 47 14.57 -6.44 17.64
C THR A 47 14.89 -5.66 16.36
N LEU A 48 16.17 -5.46 16.06
CA LEU A 48 16.61 -4.78 14.85
C LEU A 48 16.28 -5.59 13.60
N ARG A 49 16.51 -6.91 13.63
CA ARG A 49 16.15 -7.80 12.51
C ARG A 49 14.65 -7.74 12.23
N GLU A 50 13.82 -7.87 13.26
CA GLU A 50 12.36 -7.73 13.16
C GLU A 50 11.95 -6.37 12.58
N THR A 51 12.57 -5.29 13.06
CA THR A 51 12.35 -3.92 12.57
C THR A 51 12.70 -3.77 11.09
N LEU A 52 13.86 -4.29 10.66
CA LEU A 52 14.30 -4.18 9.26
C LEU A 52 13.42 -5.01 8.31
N TYR A 53 12.84 -6.12 8.77
CA TYR A 53 11.85 -6.85 7.97
C TYR A 53 10.51 -6.11 7.86
N ARG A 54 10.03 -5.45 8.92
CA ARG A 54 8.88 -4.54 8.83
C ARG A 54 9.12 -3.44 7.80
N LEU A 55 10.29 -2.80 7.87
CA LEU A 55 10.69 -1.76 6.91
C LEU A 55 10.90 -2.30 5.49
N SER A 56 11.21 -3.59 5.35
CA SER A 56 11.28 -4.24 4.04
C SER A 56 9.91 -4.47 3.42
N ALA A 57 8.91 -4.80 4.23
CA ALA A 57 7.51 -4.85 3.77
C ALA A 57 6.99 -3.47 3.34
N GLU A 58 7.53 -2.38 3.89
CA GLU A 58 7.23 -1.00 3.49
C GLU A 58 8.05 -0.52 2.27
N GLY A 59 8.97 -1.34 1.75
CA GLY A 59 9.86 -0.96 0.63
C GLY A 59 10.93 0.06 1.01
N LEU A 60 11.14 0.33 2.30
CA LEU A 60 12.19 1.23 2.79
C LEU A 60 13.56 0.52 2.86
N VAL A 61 13.54 -0.80 3.01
CA VAL A 61 14.73 -1.67 3.13
C VAL A 61 14.64 -2.85 2.16
N CYS A 62 15.72 -3.13 1.44
CA CYS A 62 15.88 -4.36 0.67
C CYS A 62 16.48 -5.45 1.58
N SER A 63 15.87 -6.64 1.57
CA SER A 63 16.41 -7.83 2.22
C SER A 63 16.97 -8.77 1.15
N GLU A 64 18.29 -8.97 1.11
CA GLU A 64 18.93 -9.91 0.17
C GLU A 64 19.22 -11.26 0.84
N GLY A 65 18.21 -11.88 1.47
CA GLY A 65 18.36 -13.19 2.12
C GLY A 65 19.57 -13.27 3.08
N GLN A 66 20.59 -14.07 2.72
CA GLN A 66 21.82 -14.24 3.53
C GLN A 66 22.82 -13.06 3.45
N ARG A 67 22.59 -12.06 2.58
CA ARG A 67 23.52 -10.93 2.38
C ARG A 67 23.24 -9.71 3.28
N GLY A 68 22.18 -9.77 4.08
CA GLY A 68 21.82 -8.71 5.03
C GLY A 68 20.78 -7.72 4.48
N PHE A 69 20.74 -6.53 5.08
CA PHE A 69 19.77 -5.48 4.77
C PHE A 69 20.47 -4.26 4.16
N GLU A 70 19.79 -3.60 3.23
CA GLU A 70 20.25 -2.38 2.57
C GLU A 70 19.09 -1.38 2.51
N VAL A 71 19.35 -0.09 2.70
CA VAL A 71 18.34 0.96 2.47
C VAL A 71 17.97 0.97 0.99
N ALA A 72 16.68 0.94 0.64
CA ALA A 72 16.26 0.81 -0.76
C ALA A 72 16.86 1.91 -1.66
N ALA A 73 17.00 1.65 -2.97
CA ALA A 73 17.49 2.69 -3.89
C ALA A 73 16.45 3.81 -4.06
N VAL A 74 16.89 4.93 -4.66
CA VAL A 74 16.00 6.00 -5.13
C VAL A 74 16.16 6.14 -6.64
N THR A 75 15.07 6.01 -7.40
CA THR A 75 15.08 6.14 -8.88
C THR A 75 14.08 7.19 -9.35
N GLN A 76 14.37 7.82 -10.50
CA GLN A 76 13.45 8.79 -11.10
C GLN A 76 12.09 8.17 -11.45
N GLU A 77 12.10 6.92 -11.94
CA GLU A 77 10.90 6.18 -12.32
C GLU A 77 10.01 5.91 -11.10
N GLU A 78 10.56 5.38 -10.00
CA GLU A 78 9.78 5.12 -8.79
C GLU A 78 9.25 6.44 -8.20
N PHE A 79 10.03 7.52 -8.26
CA PHE A 79 9.57 8.83 -7.79
C PHE A 79 8.33 9.32 -8.55
N GLN A 80 8.33 9.20 -9.89
CA GLN A 80 7.16 9.53 -10.70
C GLN A 80 5.97 8.62 -10.36
N GLN A 81 6.19 7.31 -10.22
CA GLN A 81 5.13 6.37 -9.85
C GLN A 81 4.51 6.69 -8.47
N LEU A 82 5.32 7.11 -7.50
CA LEU A 82 4.86 7.53 -6.18
C LEU A 82 4.12 8.86 -6.23
N ALA A 83 4.56 9.80 -7.07
CA ALA A 83 3.90 11.08 -7.29
C ALA A 83 2.49 10.87 -7.90
N ASP A 84 2.39 10.01 -8.92
CA ASP A 84 1.11 9.67 -9.57
C ASP A 84 0.14 9.01 -8.58
N LEU A 85 0.65 8.13 -7.70
CA LEU A 85 -0.14 7.52 -6.63
C LEU A 85 -0.57 8.52 -5.57
N ARG A 86 0.34 9.41 -5.14
CA ARG A 86 0.02 10.48 -4.19
C ARG A 86 -1.11 11.33 -4.76
N GLU A 87 -0.98 11.79 -6.00
CA GLU A 87 -2.01 12.59 -6.67
C GLU A 87 -3.36 11.85 -6.71
N LEU A 88 -3.37 10.58 -7.11
CA LEU A 88 -4.58 9.76 -7.18
C LEU A 88 -5.30 9.64 -5.83
N LEU A 89 -4.57 9.25 -4.78
CA LEU A 89 -5.13 8.99 -3.45
C LEU A 89 -5.53 10.29 -2.75
N GLU A 90 -4.66 11.30 -2.79
CA GLU A 90 -4.86 12.58 -2.12
C GLU A 90 -6.01 13.35 -2.78
N SER A 91 -6.11 13.36 -4.12
CA SER A 91 -7.24 13.99 -4.82
C SER A 91 -8.58 13.35 -4.46
N HIS A 92 -8.62 12.02 -4.35
CA HIS A 92 -9.85 11.33 -3.92
C HIS A 92 -10.18 11.66 -2.45
N ALA A 93 -9.17 11.67 -1.58
CA ALA A 93 -9.36 11.93 -0.16
C ALA A 93 -9.72 13.41 0.14
N LEU A 94 -9.23 14.37 -0.64
CA LEU A 94 -9.63 15.78 -0.59
C LEU A 94 -11.13 15.94 -0.84
N ARG A 95 -11.65 15.31 -1.90
CA ARG A 95 -13.10 15.32 -2.21
C ARG A 95 -13.94 14.80 -1.05
N GLY A 96 -13.52 13.68 -0.46
CA GLY A 96 -14.18 13.12 0.72
C GLY A 96 -14.11 14.06 1.93
N SER A 97 -12.95 14.65 2.18
CA SER A 97 -12.73 15.52 3.35
C SER A 97 -13.48 16.82 3.24
N PHE A 98 -13.54 17.43 2.06
CA PHE A 98 -14.26 18.68 1.88
C PHE A 98 -15.77 18.46 2.01
N LEU A 99 -16.27 17.30 1.56
CA LEU A 99 -17.66 16.91 1.71
C LEU A 99 -18.05 16.61 3.17
N LYS A 100 -17.18 15.91 3.93
CA LYS A 100 -17.51 15.37 5.26
C LYS A 100 -16.93 16.17 6.43
N GLY A 101 -15.95 17.04 6.18
CA GLY A 101 -15.20 17.75 7.21
C GLY A 101 -16.07 18.72 8.00
N ASP A 102 -16.01 18.63 9.32
CA ASP A 102 -16.69 19.52 10.25
C ASP A 102 -15.86 20.77 10.58
N LEU A 103 -16.36 21.61 11.49
CA LEU A 103 -15.64 22.81 11.96
C LEU A 103 -14.34 22.46 12.72
N GLU A 104 -14.30 21.31 13.39
CA GLU A 104 -13.09 20.85 14.08
C GLU A 104 -12.01 20.44 13.08
N TRP A 105 -12.36 19.77 11.99
CA TRP A 105 -11.45 19.50 10.88
C TRP A 105 -10.94 20.81 10.26
N GLU A 106 -11.82 21.76 9.99
CA GLU A 106 -11.44 23.06 9.41
C GLU A 106 -10.46 23.82 10.31
N GLY A 107 -10.71 23.85 11.62
CA GLY A 107 -9.80 24.42 12.61
C GLY A 107 -8.43 23.72 12.63
N ARG A 108 -8.40 22.39 12.49
CA ARG A 108 -7.12 21.64 12.34
C ARG A 108 -6.39 22.01 11.06
N VAL A 109 -7.08 22.16 9.93
CA VAL A 109 -6.48 22.56 8.64
C VAL A 109 -5.84 23.95 8.76
N VAL A 110 -6.55 24.93 9.33
CA VAL A 110 -6.02 26.28 9.57
C VAL A 110 -4.80 26.24 10.49
N GLY A 111 -4.87 25.47 11.58
CA GLY A 111 -3.75 25.32 12.52
C GLY A 111 -2.52 24.66 11.89
N ALA A 112 -2.71 23.64 11.05
CA ALA A 112 -1.63 22.98 10.31
C ALA A 112 -0.99 23.93 9.29
N TYR A 113 -1.81 24.66 8.52
CA TYR A 113 -1.33 25.67 7.57
C TYR A 113 -0.53 26.77 8.26
N HIS A 114 -1.01 27.30 9.39
CA HIS A 114 -0.31 28.37 10.11
C HIS A 114 1.14 27.97 10.50
N LYS A 115 1.32 26.71 10.94
CA LYS A 115 2.65 26.17 11.27
C LYS A 115 3.52 26.03 10.02
N LEU A 116 2.96 25.54 8.92
CA LEU A 116 3.63 25.42 7.64
C LEU A 116 4.06 26.79 7.10
N GLU A 117 3.14 27.74 7.00
CA GLU A 117 3.38 29.11 6.52
C GLU A 117 4.49 29.80 7.34
N THR A 118 4.49 29.61 8.66
CA THR A 118 5.54 30.17 9.53
C THR A 118 6.92 29.62 9.15
N MET A 119 7.04 28.31 8.91
CA MET A 119 8.30 27.72 8.46
C MET A 119 8.67 28.16 7.05
N GLU A 120 7.71 28.27 6.14
CA GLU A 120 7.97 28.72 4.76
C GLU A 120 8.54 30.13 4.71
N ARG A 121 8.01 31.06 5.52
CA ARG A 121 8.57 32.41 5.64
C ARG A 121 10.03 32.37 6.09
N LEU A 122 10.40 31.51 7.05
CA LEU A 122 11.78 31.35 7.49
C LEU A 122 12.67 30.75 6.39
N MET A 123 12.17 29.74 5.68
CA MET A 123 12.89 29.11 4.56
C MET A 123 13.12 30.10 3.40
N ILE A 124 12.13 30.94 3.08
CA ILE A 124 12.25 32.01 2.05
C ILE A 124 13.31 33.06 2.46
N LEU A 125 13.42 33.36 3.76
CA LEU A 125 14.48 34.23 4.30
C LEU A 125 15.87 33.57 4.34
N GLY A 126 15.99 32.31 3.91
CA GLY A 126 17.25 31.59 3.75
C GLY A 126 17.69 30.72 4.93
N ASP A 127 16.83 30.48 5.93
CA ASP A 127 17.16 29.57 7.04
C ASP A 127 16.98 28.09 6.65
N SER A 128 17.94 27.58 5.88
CA SER A 128 17.94 26.18 5.45
C SER A 128 18.13 25.16 6.58
N SER A 129 18.48 25.60 7.80
CA SER A 129 18.65 24.71 8.95
C SER A 129 17.33 24.08 9.42
N ARG A 130 16.20 24.68 9.06
CA ARG A 130 14.84 24.28 9.43
C ARG A 130 14.15 23.37 8.40
N SER A 131 14.88 22.89 7.38
CA SER A 131 14.31 22.06 6.31
C SER A 131 13.54 20.83 6.83
N ALA A 132 14.06 20.16 7.88
CA ALA A 132 13.38 19.02 8.49
C ALA A 132 12.05 19.40 9.19
N GLU A 133 11.99 20.56 9.85
CA GLU A 133 10.77 21.07 10.49
C GLU A 133 9.73 21.49 9.44
N TRP A 134 10.16 22.18 8.38
CA TRP A 134 9.28 22.49 7.26
C TRP A 134 8.68 21.22 6.64
N LYS A 135 9.49 20.19 6.39
CA LYS A 135 9.02 18.88 5.88
C LYS A 135 8.02 18.19 6.80
N HIS A 136 8.17 18.35 8.12
CA HIS A 136 7.22 17.82 9.08
C HIS A 136 5.86 18.53 8.97
N TYR A 137 5.85 19.87 8.89
CA TYR A 137 4.60 20.63 8.78
C TYR A 137 3.96 20.57 7.40
N ASP A 138 4.74 20.40 6.34
CA ASP A 138 4.25 20.12 4.97
C ASP A 138 3.43 18.83 4.97
N ARG A 139 4.01 17.75 5.50
CA ARG A 139 3.30 16.49 5.72
C ARG A 139 2.07 16.66 6.58
N GLU A 140 2.18 17.38 7.70
CA GLU A 140 1.06 17.59 8.62
C GLU A 140 -0.12 18.30 7.94
N PHE A 141 0.16 19.34 7.16
CA PHE A 141 -0.85 20.08 6.41
C PHE A 141 -1.56 19.18 5.40
N HIS A 142 -0.80 18.49 4.53
CA HIS A 142 -1.36 17.58 3.53
C HIS A 142 -2.16 16.43 4.16
N HIS A 143 -1.66 15.83 5.24
CA HIS A 143 -2.41 14.80 5.97
C HIS A 143 -3.70 15.35 6.61
N THR A 144 -3.66 16.57 7.14
CA THR A 144 -4.83 17.19 7.78
C THR A 144 -5.91 17.52 6.75
N LEU A 145 -5.54 18.02 5.57
CA LEU A 145 -6.45 18.28 4.45
C LEU A 145 -7.29 17.05 4.08
N VAL A 146 -6.69 15.86 4.13
CA VAL A 146 -7.36 14.60 3.76
C VAL A 146 -7.97 13.83 4.94
N SER A 147 -7.73 14.27 6.18
CA SER A 147 -8.05 13.50 7.40
C SER A 147 -9.55 13.25 7.63
N ALA A 148 -10.43 13.99 6.97
CA ALA A 148 -11.88 13.84 7.07
C ALA A 148 -12.49 13.02 5.93
N CYS A 149 -11.70 12.32 5.10
CA CYS A 149 -12.20 11.62 3.92
C CYS A 149 -13.19 10.48 4.25
N GLY A 150 -13.19 10.02 5.50
CA GLY A 150 -14.08 8.98 6.01
C GLY A 150 -13.72 7.59 5.50
N SER A 151 -12.44 7.34 5.22
CA SER A 151 -11.88 6.00 4.99
C SER A 151 -10.52 5.89 5.67
N THR A 152 -10.43 5.00 6.65
CA THR A 152 -9.19 4.69 7.37
C THR A 152 -8.21 3.97 6.45
N GLU A 153 -8.70 3.04 5.62
CA GLU A 153 -7.83 2.30 4.68
C GLU A 153 -7.20 3.23 3.62
N LEU A 154 -7.96 4.21 3.10
CA LEU A 154 -7.42 5.23 2.19
C LEU A 154 -6.35 6.10 2.88
N LEU A 155 -6.59 6.55 4.11
CA LEU A 155 -5.63 7.35 4.86
C LEU A 155 -4.34 6.59 5.17
N GLN A 156 -4.44 5.30 5.49
CA GLN A 156 -3.27 4.44 5.71
C GLN A 156 -2.46 4.25 4.43
N ALA A 157 -3.14 3.93 3.31
CA ALA A 157 -2.50 3.80 2.01
C ALA A 157 -1.82 5.10 1.58
N TYR A 158 -2.52 6.24 1.70
CA TYR A 158 -1.99 7.56 1.41
C TYR A 158 -0.75 7.88 2.27
N SER A 159 -0.82 7.66 3.59
CA SER A 159 0.30 7.93 4.50
C SER A 159 1.53 7.09 4.16
N ALA A 160 1.36 5.82 3.79
CA ALA A 160 2.47 4.97 3.37
C ALA A 160 3.11 5.46 2.06
N ILE A 161 2.31 5.89 1.08
CA ILE A 161 2.80 6.45 -0.18
C ILE A 161 3.48 7.80 0.03
N PHE A 162 2.90 8.68 0.85
CA PHE A 162 3.46 9.99 1.15
C PHE A 162 4.85 9.85 1.80
N ASP A 163 5.04 8.89 2.69
CA ASP A 163 6.31 8.67 3.37
C ASP A 163 7.41 8.22 2.43
N ARG A 164 7.06 7.32 1.50
CA ARG A 164 7.96 6.91 0.42
C ARG A 164 8.27 8.09 -0.50
N TYR A 165 7.28 8.90 -0.87
CA TYR A 165 7.46 10.09 -1.70
C TYR A 165 8.35 11.15 -1.03
N GLN A 166 8.11 11.43 0.26
CA GLN A 166 8.84 12.46 1.02
C GLN A 166 10.33 12.13 1.15
N ARG A 167 10.68 10.85 1.25
CA ARG A 167 12.06 10.37 1.25
C ARG A 167 12.85 10.86 0.03
N TYR A 168 12.23 10.91 -1.15
CA TYR A 168 12.87 11.43 -2.36
C TYR A 168 13.14 12.94 -2.28
N GLN A 169 12.19 13.69 -1.75
CA GLN A 169 12.35 15.14 -1.57
C GLN A 169 13.41 15.51 -0.53
N ILE A 170 13.65 14.64 0.45
CA ILE A 170 14.68 14.83 1.47
C ILE A 170 16.07 14.59 0.88
N VAL A 171 16.24 13.52 0.09
CA VAL A 171 17.48 13.30 -0.68
C VAL A 171 17.77 14.49 -1.58
N ALA A 172 16.74 15.08 -2.19
CA ALA A 172 16.90 16.19 -3.10
C ALA A 172 16.89 17.61 -2.45
N VAL A 173 16.68 17.69 -1.13
CA VAL A 173 16.62 18.94 -0.33
C VAL A 173 15.73 20.02 -0.98
N ILE A 174 14.50 19.66 -1.36
CA ILE A 174 13.66 20.52 -2.20
C ILE A 174 12.75 21.42 -1.40
N PHE A 175 12.98 22.73 -1.50
CA PHE A 175 12.01 23.77 -1.23
C PHE A 175 11.91 24.69 -2.45
N ARG A 176 10.71 24.82 -3.03
CA ARG A 176 10.47 25.62 -4.26
C ARG A 176 10.22 27.10 -4.01
N GLY A 177 10.43 27.59 -2.78
CA GLY A 177 10.26 29.01 -2.45
C GLY A 177 8.79 29.46 -2.46
N GLU A 178 8.59 30.71 -2.87
CA GLU A 178 7.28 31.39 -2.88
C GLU A 178 6.20 30.61 -3.66
N ALA A 179 6.58 29.89 -4.71
CA ALA A 179 5.63 29.11 -5.50
C ALA A 179 4.96 27.99 -4.68
N ALA A 180 5.73 27.27 -3.86
CA ALA A 180 5.15 26.23 -3.00
C ALA A 180 4.27 26.83 -1.90
N ALA A 181 4.71 27.93 -1.28
CA ALA A 181 3.95 28.61 -0.25
C ALA A 181 2.60 29.14 -0.78
N GLU A 182 2.60 29.70 -2.00
CA GLU A 182 1.38 30.17 -2.65
C GLU A 182 0.42 29.01 -2.98
N GLU A 183 0.93 27.87 -3.47
CA GLU A 183 0.10 26.69 -3.71
C GLU A 183 -0.51 26.14 -2.41
N HIS A 184 0.23 26.10 -1.30
CA HIS A 184 -0.33 25.71 0.00
C HIS A 184 -1.43 26.67 0.48
N ARG A 185 -1.26 27.98 0.24
CA ARG A 185 -2.29 28.99 0.52
C ARG A 185 -3.54 28.74 -0.31
N LEU A 186 -3.40 28.44 -1.60
CA LEU A 186 -4.52 28.10 -2.48
C LEU A 186 -5.23 26.79 -2.05
N LEU A 187 -4.49 25.80 -1.57
CA LEU A 187 -5.09 24.58 -0.99
C LEU A 187 -5.90 24.87 0.28
N LEU A 188 -5.41 25.77 1.14
CA LEU A 188 -6.18 26.24 2.30
C LEU A 188 -7.47 26.93 1.84
N ASP A 189 -7.37 27.90 0.94
CA ASP A 189 -8.53 28.65 0.44
C ASP A 189 -9.58 27.71 -0.15
N ALA A 190 -9.14 26.72 -0.94
CA ALA A 190 -10.01 25.69 -1.50
C ALA A 190 -10.66 24.82 -0.42
N ALA A 191 -9.94 24.46 0.64
CA ALA A 191 -10.47 23.70 1.78
C ALA A 191 -11.54 24.49 2.55
N LEU A 192 -11.31 25.78 2.81
CA LEU A 192 -12.29 26.65 3.47
C LEU A 192 -13.52 26.91 2.56
N GLY A 193 -13.29 27.04 1.25
CA GLY A 193 -14.35 27.19 0.25
C GLY A 193 -15.08 25.90 -0.14
N ARG A 194 -14.61 24.74 0.34
CA ARG A 194 -15.08 23.40 -0.05
C ARG A 194 -15.00 23.13 -1.55
N ASP A 195 -14.07 23.79 -2.24
CA ASP A 195 -13.85 23.65 -3.68
C ASP A 195 -12.84 22.52 -3.95
N ALA A 196 -13.36 21.29 -3.99
CA ALA A 196 -12.51 20.14 -4.22
C ALA A 196 -11.94 20.09 -5.64
N ASP A 197 -12.62 20.65 -6.64
CA ASP A 197 -12.10 20.68 -8.01
C ASP A 197 -10.88 21.60 -8.10
N HIS A 198 -10.98 22.81 -7.54
CA HIS A 198 -9.85 23.72 -7.46
C HIS A 198 -8.69 23.13 -6.66
N ALA A 199 -8.96 22.52 -5.50
CA ALA A 199 -7.93 21.86 -4.69
C ALA A 199 -7.19 20.76 -5.47
N THR A 200 -7.92 19.92 -6.22
CA THR A 200 -7.28 18.86 -7.03
C THR A 200 -6.42 19.42 -8.17
N ALA A 201 -6.83 20.53 -8.78
CA ALA A 201 -6.03 21.19 -9.82
C ALA A 201 -4.75 21.82 -9.24
N VAL A 202 -4.85 22.48 -8.08
CA VAL A 202 -3.69 23.05 -7.37
C VAL A 202 -2.75 21.94 -6.91
N LEU A 203 -3.28 20.83 -6.38
CA LEU A 203 -2.48 19.69 -5.96
C LEU A 203 -1.72 19.04 -7.12
N HIS A 204 -2.37 18.84 -8.27
CA HIS A 204 -1.72 18.32 -9.46
C HIS A 204 -0.54 19.19 -9.89
N GLN A 205 -0.74 20.51 -9.93
CA GLN A 205 0.34 21.47 -10.23
C GLN A 205 1.46 21.39 -9.19
N HIS A 206 1.11 21.38 -7.90
CA HIS A 206 2.06 21.33 -6.79
C HIS A 206 2.97 20.09 -6.85
N ILE A 207 2.37 18.91 -7.06
CA ILE A 207 3.11 17.64 -7.18
C ILE A 207 3.94 17.63 -8.46
N SER A 208 3.35 17.96 -9.61
CA SER A 208 4.04 17.94 -10.91
C SER A 208 5.23 18.91 -10.95
N ALA A 209 5.06 20.13 -10.43
CA ALA A 209 6.14 21.11 -10.33
C ALA A 209 7.24 20.64 -9.36
N CYS A 210 6.88 19.97 -8.27
CA CYS A 210 7.87 19.36 -7.38
C CYS A 210 8.66 18.28 -8.11
N VAL A 211 7.99 17.38 -8.85
CA VAL A 211 8.66 16.31 -9.58
C VAL A 211 9.60 16.87 -10.63
N ALA A 212 9.12 17.78 -11.49
CA ALA A 212 9.93 18.45 -12.50
C ALA A 212 11.19 19.09 -11.90
N HIS A 213 11.02 19.89 -10.84
CA HIS A 213 12.15 20.53 -10.15
C HIS A 213 13.15 19.51 -9.58
N THR A 214 12.67 18.40 -9.02
CA THR A 214 13.54 17.33 -8.48
C THR A 214 14.36 16.65 -9.57
N LEU A 215 13.76 16.43 -10.75
CA LEU A 215 14.42 15.78 -11.86
C LEU A 215 15.46 16.71 -12.52
N GLU A 216 15.16 18.01 -12.60
CA GLU A 216 16.07 19.03 -13.12
C GLU A 216 17.33 19.22 -12.26
N THR A 217 17.26 19.01 -10.93
CA THR A 217 18.44 19.12 -10.06
C THR A 217 19.43 17.96 -10.22
N GLY A 218 19.06 16.88 -10.93
CA GLY A 218 19.96 15.77 -11.29
C GLY A 218 20.42 14.90 -10.12
N GLN A 219 19.77 15.01 -8.95
CA GLN A 219 20.17 14.32 -7.72
C GLN A 219 19.63 12.88 -7.62
N LEU A 220 18.68 12.51 -8.48
CA LEU A 220 18.19 11.14 -8.62
C LEU A 220 18.89 10.45 -9.79
N ALA A 221 19.45 9.27 -9.55
CA ALA A 221 20.07 8.47 -10.59
C ALA A 221 19.08 8.21 -11.73
N SER A 222 19.44 8.63 -12.96
CA SER A 222 18.75 8.16 -14.15
C SER A 222 19.04 6.67 -14.31
N THR A 223 18.01 5.88 -14.56
CA THR A 223 18.14 4.46 -14.89
C THR A 223 18.71 4.34 -16.31
N GLU A 224 19.86 4.94 -16.60
CA GLU A 224 20.57 4.65 -17.84
C GLU A 224 21.28 3.30 -17.66
N LEU A 225 20.77 2.30 -18.37
CA LEU A 225 21.44 1.05 -18.67
C LEU A 225 22.85 1.37 -19.18
N SER A 226 23.84 1.29 -18.30
CA SER A 226 25.25 1.39 -18.69
C SER A 226 25.56 0.20 -19.59
N SER A 227 25.69 0.53 -20.87
CA SER A 227 26.28 -0.25 -21.96
C SER A 227 27.32 -1.25 -21.44
N ILE A 228 26.92 -2.52 -21.35
CA ILE A 228 27.85 -3.64 -21.18
C ILE A 228 28.68 -3.69 -22.46
N GLU A 229 29.99 -3.47 -22.30
CA GLU A 229 30.98 -3.59 -23.35
C GLU A 229 30.85 -4.95 -24.07
N LEU A 230 30.63 -4.88 -25.37
CA LEU A 230 30.71 -5.98 -26.31
C LEU A 230 32.14 -6.52 -26.36
N SER A 231 32.38 -7.63 -25.66
CA SER A 231 33.54 -8.51 -25.88
C SER A 231 33.04 -9.94 -26.13
N SER A 232 33.00 -10.24 -27.43
CA SER A 232 32.91 -11.52 -28.13
C SER A 232 32.53 -12.82 -27.38
N SER A 233 31.43 -13.40 -27.86
CA SER A 233 31.32 -14.81 -28.30
C SER A 233 31.54 -15.93 -27.28
N ARG A 234 30.45 -16.33 -26.60
CA ARG A 234 30.12 -17.76 -26.36
C ARG A 234 28.60 -17.98 -26.45
N THR A 235 28.24 -19.05 -27.13
CA THR A 235 26.89 -19.53 -27.49
C THR A 235 25.88 -19.47 -26.33
N HIS A 236 24.78 -18.73 -26.54
CA HIS A 236 23.67 -18.59 -25.59
C HIS A 236 22.75 -19.82 -25.65
N GLY A 237 22.85 -20.68 -24.62
CA GLY A 237 21.74 -21.51 -24.19
C GLY A 237 20.81 -20.68 -23.30
N MET A 238 19.50 -20.90 -23.44
CA MET A 238 18.43 -20.26 -22.67
C MET A 238 18.75 -20.21 -21.16
N PRO A 239 18.60 -19.06 -20.48
CA PRO A 239 18.71 -19.02 -19.03
C PRO A 239 17.49 -19.70 -18.40
N GLY A 240 17.73 -20.82 -17.73
CA GLY A 240 16.76 -21.44 -16.84
C GLY A 240 16.41 -20.51 -15.68
N LYS A 241 15.13 -20.51 -15.30
CA LYS A 241 14.59 -19.86 -14.11
C LYS A 241 15.53 -20.08 -12.92
N SER A 242 16.10 -19.00 -12.38
CA SER A 242 16.69 -19.04 -11.04
C SER A 242 15.52 -19.11 -10.05
N GLU A 243 15.18 -20.31 -9.58
CA GLU A 243 14.36 -20.48 -8.39
C GLU A 243 15.11 -19.84 -7.21
N ALA A 244 14.69 -18.64 -6.80
CA ALA A 244 15.16 -18.06 -5.56
C ALA A 244 14.71 -18.98 -4.41
N LEU A 245 15.66 -19.52 -3.64
CA LEU A 245 15.38 -20.28 -2.43
C LEU A 245 14.64 -19.37 -1.44
N THR A 246 13.31 -19.46 -1.40
CA THR A 246 12.47 -18.74 -0.43
C THR A 246 12.95 -19.05 0.98
N SER A 247 13.19 -18.00 1.77
CA SER A 247 13.66 -18.19 3.15
C SER A 247 12.60 -18.88 4.01
N VAL A 248 13.01 -19.52 5.11
CA VAL A 248 12.06 -20.15 6.06
C VAL A 248 11.06 -19.11 6.61
N GLY A 249 11.49 -17.87 6.83
CA GLY A 249 10.63 -16.77 7.27
C GLY A 249 9.62 -16.36 6.21
N GLU A 250 10.05 -16.24 4.96
CA GLU A 250 9.20 -15.91 3.82
C GLU A 250 8.15 -17.00 3.56
N ALA A 251 8.55 -18.28 3.58
CA ALA A 251 7.63 -19.40 3.46
C ALA A 251 6.60 -19.43 4.60
N ALA A 252 7.03 -19.16 5.85
CA ALA A 252 6.12 -19.06 6.99
C ALA A 252 5.16 -17.87 6.85
N TRP A 253 5.64 -16.71 6.39
CA TRP A 253 4.81 -15.54 6.11
C TRP A 253 3.74 -15.84 5.06
N HIS A 254 4.11 -16.40 3.91
CA HIS A 254 3.16 -16.79 2.86
C HIS A 254 2.09 -17.75 3.38
N ARG A 255 2.49 -18.78 4.14
CA ARG A 255 1.56 -19.77 4.70
C ARG A 255 0.60 -19.17 5.72
N ILE A 256 1.11 -18.42 6.70
CA ILE A 256 0.27 -17.81 7.74
C ILE A 256 -0.68 -16.77 7.11
N ARG A 257 -0.20 -15.96 6.16
CA ARG A 257 -1.04 -15.00 5.46
C ARG A 257 -2.16 -15.69 4.67
N ALA A 258 -1.84 -16.75 3.93
CA ALA A 258 -2.82 -17.53 3.18
C ALA A 258 -3.87 -18.16 4.11
N ASP A 259 -3.47 -18.66 5.28
CA ASP A 259 -4.40 -19.23 6.26
C ASP A 259 -5.29 -18.18 6.93
N ILE A 260 -4.83 -16.93 7.09
CA ILE A 260 -5.66 -15.79 7.54
C ILE A 260 -6.67 -15.39 6.45
N ILE A 261 -6.21 -15.24 5.21
CA ILE A 261 -7.04 -14.85 4.06
C ILE A 261 -8.14 -15.90 3.81
N ALA A 262 -7.78 -17.19 3.83
CA ALA A 262 -8.71 -18.30 3.65
C ALA A 262 -9.59 -18.59 4.90
N GLY A 263 -9.47 -17.81 5.98
CA GLY A 263 -10.29 -17.97 7.18
C GLY A 263 -9.96 -19.19 8.05
N LYS A 264 -8.88 -19.93 7.78
CA LYS A 264 -8.42 -21.02 8.67
C LYS A 264 -7.92 -20.48 10.01
N LEU A 265 -7.28 -19.31 9.97
CA LEU A 265 -7.03 -18.48 11.15
C LEU A 265 -8.14 -17.43 11.22
N ILE A 266 -9.20 -17.74 11.98
CA ILE A 266 -10.41 -16.91 12.06
C ILE A 266 -10.12 -15.50 12.63
N PRO A 267 -10.87 -14.47 12.20
CA PRO A 267 -10.78 -13.12 12.77
C PRO A 267 -10.91 -13.11 14.30
N GLY A 268 -10.14 -12.26 14.98
CA GLY A 268 -10.16 -12.15 16.45
C GLY A 268 -9.45 -13.28 17.21
N ARG A 269 -8.99 -14.33 16.52
CA ARG A 269 -8.26 -15.43 17.18
C ARG A 269 -6.91 -14.95 17.71
N LYS A 270 -6.66 -15.18 19.00
CA LYS A 270 -5.33 -15.01 19.60
C LYS A 270 -4.33 -16.01 19.01
N LEU A 271 -3.21 -15.49 18.52
CA LEU A 271 -2.12 -16.21 17.86
C LEU A 271 -1.03 -16.55 18.87
N LYS A 272 -1.18 -17.69 19.55
CA LYS A 272 -0.21 -18.19 20.53
C LYS A 272 1.03 -18.74 19.82
N LEU A 273 2.19 -18.14 20.08
CA LEU A 273 3.47 -18.51 19.45
C LEU A 273 3.84 -20.00 19.64
N SER A 274 3.51 -20.59 20.79
CA SER A 274 3.78 -22.01 21.05
C SER A 274 2.98 -22.93 20.13
N SER A 275 1.69 -22.64 19.91
CA SER A 275 0.83 -23.40 19.00
C SER A 275 1.26 -23.22 17.55
N LEU A 276 1.53 -21.97 17.14
CA LEU A 276 1.98 -21.68 15.77
C LEU A 276 3.33 -22.33 15.43
N ARG A 277 4.23 -22.47 16.42
CA ARG A 277 5.50 -23.18 16.24
C ARG A 277 5.26 -24.61 15.78
N ASP A 278 4.30 -25.28 16.42
CA ASP A 278 3.99 -26.68 16.14
C ASP A 278 3.22 -26.81 14.81
N ASP A 279 2.29 -25.88 14.50
CA ASP A 279 1.49 -25.88 13.26
C ASP A 279 2.29 -25.51 12.00
N TYR A 280 3.23 -24.58 12.11
CA TYR A 280 3.99 -24.04 10.98
C TYR A 280 5.44 -24.54 10.92
N GLY A 281 5.92 -25.25 11.94
CA GLY A 281 7.25 -25.88 11.95
C GLY A 281 8.43 -24.91 11.93
N THR A 282 8.25 -23.73 12.52
CA THR A 282 9.23 -22.63 12.48
C THR A 282 9.55 -22.10 13.87
N SER A 283 10.69 -21.41 14.04
CA SER A 283 11.13 -20.91 15.35
C SER A 283 10.24 -19.80 15.89
N VAL A 284 10.20 -19.62 17.22
CA VAL A 284 9.43 -18.53 17.86
C VAL A 284 9.93 -17.14 17.43
N ALA A 285 11.23 -17.00 17.18
CA ALA A 285 11.81 -15.75 16.69
C ALA A 285 11.30 -15.43 15.28
N THR A 286 11.30 -16.42 14.38
CA THR A 286 10.75 -16.29 13.03
C THR A 286 9.25 -16.01 13.04
N LEU A 287 8.48 -16.64 13.92
CA LEU A 287 7.05 -16.36 14.06
C LEU A 287 6.77 -14.93 14.51
N ARG A 288 7.54 -14.41 15.48
CA ARG A 288 7.42 -13.01 15.90
C ARG A 288 7.71 -12.06 14.74
N GLU A 289 8.76 -12.30 13.98
CA GLU A 289 9.10 -11.54 12.78
C GLU A 289 7.94 -11.53 11.77
N VAL A 290 7.42 -12.71 11.44
CA VAL A 290 6.30 -12.88 10.50
C VAL A 290 5.04 -12.19 10.99
N LEU A 291 4.67 -12.36 12.26
CA LEU A 291 3.45 -11.77 12.82
C LEU A 291 3.52 -10.25 12.94
N ASN A 292 4.69 -9.68 13.21
CA ASN A 292 4.88 -8.23 13.20
C ASN A 292 4.79 -7.66 11.79
N ARG A 293 5.33 -8.36 10.79
CA ARG A 293 5.14 -7.98 9.38
C ARG A 293 3.66 -8.04 8.99
N LEU A 294 2.95 -9.09 9.37
CA LEU A 294 1.51 -9.19 9.15
C LEU A 294 0.72 -8.12 9.92
N ALA A 295 1.26 -7.62 11.04
CA ALA A 295 0.67 -6.52 11.76
C ALA A 295 0.84 -5.18 11.04
N SER A 296 2.01 -4.90 10.45
CA SER A 296 2.19 -3.74 9.57
C SER A 296 1.33 -3.81 8.30
N GLU A 297 1.00 -5.02 7.83
CA GLU A 297 0.11 -5.23 6.68
C GLU A 297 -1.38 -5.22 7.07
N GLY A 298 -1.71 -5.11 8.37
CA GLY A 298 -3.09 -5.06 8.86
C GLY A 298 -3.83 -6.41 8.92
N PHE A 299 -3.15 -7.54 8.71
CA PHE A 299 -3.72 -8.88 8.88
C PHE A 299 -3.73 -9.36 10.34
N VAL A 300 -2.87 -8.76 11.16
CA VAL A 300 -2.69 -9.09 12.58
C VAL A 300 -2.74 -7.80 13.41
N VAL A 301 -3.25 -7.86 14.63
CA VAL A 301 -3.14 -6.80 15.62
C VAL A 301 -2.10 -7.24 16.65
N ALA A 302 -1.09 -6.41 16.86
CA ALA A 302 -0.10 -6.61 17.92
C ALA A 302 -0.56 -5.87 19.19
N GLU A 303 -0.81 -6.60 20.28
CA GLU A 303 -1.19 -6.00 21.57
C GLU A 303 0.04 -5.77 22.47
N GLY A 304 1.05 -5.07 21.97
CA GLY A 304 2.30 -4.83 22.71
C GLY A 304 2.92 -6.13 23.26
N GLN A 305 3.06 -6.24 24.59
CA GLN A 305 3.60 -7.45 25.25
C GLN A 305 2.58 -8.61 25.40
N ARG A 306 1.31 -8.40 25.06
CA ARG A 306 0.23 -9.39 25.27
C ARG A 306 0.09 -10.42 24.15
N GLY A 307 0.79 -10.23 23.03
CA GLY A 307 0.83 -11.17 21.91
C GLY A 307 0.16 -10.63 20.66
N PHE A 308 -0.25 -11.55 19.78
CA PHE A 308 -0.81 -11.26 18.46
C PHE A 308 -2.24 -11.79 18.35
N GLU A 309 -3.07 -11.11 17.57
CA GLU A 309 -4.44 -11.50 17.25
C GLU A 309 -4.67 -11.37 15.74
N VAL A 310 -5.42 -12.27 15.11
CA VAL A 310 -5.87 -12.04 13.73
C VAL A 310 -6.75 -10.80 13.70
N ALA A 311 -6.46 -9.84 12.82
CA ALA A 311 -7.20 -8.58 12.78
C ALA A 311 -8.71 -8.83 12.66
N PRO A 312 -9.58 -8.06 13.33
CA PRO A 312 -11.03 -8.23 13.17
C PRO A 312 -11.47 -7.92 11.73
N ILE A 313 -12.69 -8.30 11.39
CA ILE A 313 -13.36 -7.87 10.16
C ILE A 313 -14.54 -6.97 10.52
N SER A 314 -14.87 -6.01 9.65
CA SER A 314 -16.06 -5.18 9.82
C SER A 314 -16.74 -4.79 8.50
N GLU A 315 -18.04 -4.48 8.54
CA GLU A 315 -18.81 -4.01 7.39
C GLU A 315 -18.25 -2.69 6.85
N GLN A 316 -17.92 -1.76 7.76
CA GLN A 316 -17.30 -0.50 7.39
C GLN A 316 -15.97 -0.71 6.65
N ASN A 317 -15.14 -1.64 7.12
CA ASN A 317 -13.83 -1.87 6.53
C ASN A 317 -13.93 -2.55 5.15
N VAL A 318 -14.86 -3.50 4.94
CA VAL A 318 -15.03 -4.07 3.58
C VAL A 318 -15.50 -3.04 2.57
N CYS A 319 -16.35 -2.09 2.97
CA CYS A 319 -16.76 -0.96 2.12
C CYS A 319 -15.56 -0.06 1.79
N GLU A 320 -14.76 0.32 2.79
CA GLU A 320 -13.56 1.14 2.58
C GLU A 320 -12.54 0.45 1.65
N LEU A 321 -12.33 -0.86 1.81
CA LEU A 321 -11.45 -1.65 0.95
C LEU A 321 -12.00 -1.77 -0.47
N ALA A 322 -13.32 -1.92 -0.63
CA ALA A 322 -13.96 -1.98 -1.95
C ALA A 322 -13.81 -0.66 -2.71
N ASP A 323 -14.02 0.47 -2.03
CA ASP A 323 -13.87 1.81 -2.60
C ASP A 323 -12.40 2.08 -2.97
N LEU A 324 -11.46 1.74 -2.08
CA LEU A 324 -10.03 1.89 -2.35
C LEU A 324 -9.59 0.98 -3.52
N ARG A 325 -10.08 -0.27 -3.56
CA ARG A 325 -9.83 -1.21 -4.66
C ARG A 325 -10.34 -0.63 -5.98
N LEU A 326 -11.56 -0.11 -6.02
CA LEU A 326 -12.13 0.50 -7.23
C LEU A 326 -11.28 1.69 -7.72
N LEU A 327 -10.81 2.53 -6.80
CA LEU A 327 -9.95 3.67 -7.12
C LEU A 327 -8.65 3.23 -7.78
N VAL A 328 -7.90 2.32 -7.14
CA VAL A 328 -6.57 1.90 -7.60
C VAL A 328 -6.65 0.95 -8.79
N GLU A 329 -7.53 -0.05 -8.75
CA GLU A 329 -7.69 -1.05 -9.81
C GLU A 329 -8.18 -0.40 -11.09
N GLY A 330 -9.17 0.48 -10.99
CA GLY A 330 -9.66 1.12 -12.20
C GLY A 330 -8.63 2.08 -12.82
N ARG A 331 -7.79 2.77 -12.02
CA ARG A 331 -6.71 3.60 -12.59
C ARG A 331 -5.71 2.71 -13.32
N ALA A 332 -5.33 1.60 -12.70
CA ALA A 332 -4.42 0.62 -13.31
C ALA A 332 -5.02 -0.03 -14.57
N LEU A 333 -6.33 -0.26 -14.59
CA LEU A 333 -7.08 -0.76 -15.74
C LEU A 333 -7.05 0.24 -16.91
N GLU A 334 -7.38 1.51 -16.66
CA GLU A 334 -7.30 2.55 -17.69
C GLU A 334 -5.90 2.68 -18.28
N ASP A 335 -4.87 2.67 -17.44
CA ASP A 335 -3.48 2.77 -17.90
C ASP A 335 -3.07 1.50 -18.67
N SER A 336 -3.52 0.32 -18.26
CA SER A 336 -3.31 -0.93 -19.00
C SER A 336 -4.00 -0.94 -20.36
N LEU A 337 -5.22 -0.40 -20.44
CA LEU A 337 -5.92 -0.29 -21.72
C LEU A 337 -5.19 0.65 -22.69
N LYS A 338 -4.58 1.72 -22.18
CA LYS A 338 -3.79 2.66 -22.98
C LYS A 338 -2.44 2.08 -23.42
N LYS A 339 -1.74 1.36 -22.53
CA LYS A 339 -0.34 0.94 -22.72
C LYS A 339 -0.15 -0.51 -23.14
N GLY A 340 -1.15 -1.38 -22.91
CA GLY A 340 -1.03 -2.82 -23.10
C GLY A 340 -0.78 -3.20 -24.55
N ASP A 341 0.09 -4.17 -24.76
CA ASP A 341 0.41 -4.75 -26.07
C ASP A 341 -0.41 -6.03 -26.34
N VAL A 342 -0.10 -6.71 -27.45
CA VAL A 342 -0.76 -7.99 -27.82
C VAL A 342 -0.45 -9.09 -26.80
N ASP A 343 0.74 -9.07 -26.20
CA ASP A 343 1.12 -10.05 -25.17
C ASP A 343 0.30 -9.85 -23.88
N TRP A 344 -0.02 -8.61 -23.53
CA TRP A 344 -0.96 -8.28 -22.46
C TRP A 344 -2.38 -8.78 -22.77
N GLU A 345 -2.89 -8.54 -23.98
CA GLU A 345 -4.20 -9.07 -24.39
C GLU A 345 -4.25 -10.60 -24.28
N ALA A 346 -3.19 -11.28 -24.72
CA ALA A 346 -3.06 -12.73 -24.60
C ALA A 346 -3.08 -13.19 -23.12
N ARG A 347 -2.43 -12.46 -22.21
CA ARG A 347 -2.49 -12.73 -20.76
C ARG A 347 -3.91 -12.57 -20.22
N VAL A 348 -4.62 -11.51 -20.60
CA VAL A 348 -6.01 -11.26 -20.19
C VAL A 348 -6.92 -12.39 -20.66
N VAL A 349 -6.84 -12.77 -21.94
CA VAL A 349 -7.64 -13.87 -22.50
C VAL A 349 -7.33 -15.20 -21.82
N ALA A 350 -6.05 -15.50 -21.59
CA ALA A 350 -5.64 -16.74 -20.92
C ALA A 350 -6.15 -16.80 -19.46
N ALA A 351 -6.09 -15.67 -18.74
CA ALA A 351 -6.60 -15.59 -17.37
C ALA A 351 -8.13 -15.73 -17.32
N HIS A 352 -8.85 -15.04 -18.21
CA HIS A 352 -10.29 -15.17 -18.36
C HIS A 352 -10.70 -16.61 -18.72
N HIS A 353 -9.97 -17.26 -19.64
CA HIS A 353 -10.25 -18.65 -20.02
C HIS A 353 -10.12 -19.60 -18.82
N LYS A 354 -9.05 -19.48 -18.02
CA LYS A 354 -8.89 -20.29 -16.79
C LYS A 354 -10.07 -20.07 -15.84
N LEU A 355 -10.47 -18.82 -15.61
CA LEU A 355 -11.59 -18.49 -14.75
C LEU A 355 -12.91 -19.07 -15.26
N ALA A 356 -13.17 -18.98 -16.56
CA ALA A 356 -14.37 -19.50 -17.20
C ALA A 356 -14.47 -21.03 -17.23
N THR A 357 -13.36 -21.77 -17.04
CA THR A 357 -13.41 -23.25 -16.96
C THR A 357 -14.09 -23.76 -15.69
N ILE A 358 -14.16 -22.93 -14.65
CA ILE A 358 -14.81 -23.29 -13.39
C ILE A 358 -16.22 -22.72 -13.38
N ASP A 359 -17.20 -23.61 -13.31
CA ASP A 359 -18.60 -23.26 -13.16
C ASP A 359 -18.82 -22.59 -11.79
N ALA A 360 -19.19 -21.31 -11.80
CA ALA A 360 -19.41 -20.50 -10.60
C ALA A 360 -20.53 -21.06 -9.70
N ASP A 361 -21.51 -21.76 -10.27
CA ASP A 361 -22.60 -22.37 -9.53
C ASP A 361 -22.08 -23.63 -8.78
N LYS A 362 -21.21 -24.41 -9.42
CA LYS A 362 -20.57 -25.59 -8.79
C LYS A 362 -19.52 -25.20 -7.75
N ALA A 363 -18.79 -24.12 -7.97
CA ALA A 363 -17.83 -23.59 -7.02
C ALA A 363 -18.48 -23.31 -5.65
N SER A 364 -19.76 -22.93 -5.62
CA SER A 364 -20.51 -22.69 -4.39
C SER A 364 -20.74 -23.94 -3.53
N SER A 365 -20.61 -25.13 -4.12
CA SER A 365 -20.92 -26.41 -3.46
C SER A 365 -19.66 -27.19 -3.06
N ASP A 366 -18.48 -26.81 -3.55
CA ASP A 366 -17.20 -27.47 -3.30
C ASP A 366 -16.17 -26.44 -2.83
N PRO A 367 -15.73 -26.49 -1.56
CA PRO A 367 -14.74 -25.56 -1.01
C PRO A 367 -13.41 -25.51 -1.77
N GLN A 368 -12.94 -26.62 -2.35
CA GLN A 368 -11.70 -26.63 -3.12
C GLN A 368 -11.87 -25.93 -4.46
N LEU A 369 -13.04 -26.10 -5.08
CA LEU A 369 -13.39 -25.42 -6.33
C LEU A 369 -13.64 -23.93 -6.10
N ALA A 370 -14.25 -23.54 -4.98
CA ALA A 370 -14.42 -22.16 -4.54
C ALA A 370 -13.08 -21.44 -4.41
N GLU A 371 -12.14 -22.04 -3.68
CA GLU A 371 -10.79 -21.51 -3.49
C GLU A 371 -10.06 -21.37 -4.84
N ARG A 372 -10.14 -22.38 -5.70
CA ARG A 372 -9.52 -22.32 -7.04
C ARG A 372 -10.14 -21.22 -7.91
N TRP A 373 -11.47 -21.07 -7.87
CA TRP A 373 -12.17 -20.02 -8.60
C TRP A 373 -11.71 -18.64 -8.15
N LYS A 374 -11.60 -18.39 -6.84
CA LYS A 374 -11.12 -17.12 -6.27
C LYS A 374 -9.66 -16.82 -6.64
N GLN A 375 -8.82 -17.85 -6.75
CA GLN A 375 -7.46 -17.69 -7.26
C GLN A 375 -7.45 -17.25 -8.74
N TYR A 376 -8.30 -17.83 -9.59
CA TYR A 376 -8.40 -17.42 -10.99
C TYR A 376 -9.07 -16.05 -11.18
N ASP A 377 -10.02 -15.70 -10.33
CA ASP A 377 -10.62 -14.37 -10.24
C ASP A 377 -9.55 -13.30 -9.98
N GLY A 378 -8.74 -13.49 -8.94
CA GLY A 378 -7.60 -12.59 -8.66
C GLY A 378 -6.58 -12.54 -9.80
N GLN A 379 -6.26 -13.67 -10.43
CA GLN A 379 -5.36 -13.69 -11.60
C GLN A 379 -5.94 -12.93 -12.80
N PHE A 380 -7.25 -12.99 -13.02
CA PHE A 380 -7.91 -12.25 -14.09
C PHE A 380 -7.85 -10.74 -13.84
N HIS A 381 -8.23 -10.29 -12.63
CA HIS A 381 -8.09 -8.88 -12.24
C HIS A 381 -6.64 -8.40 -12.34
N GLN A 382 -5.68 -9.19 -11.88
CA GLN A 382 -4.26 -8.84 -11.98
C GLN A 382 -3.77 -8.78 -13.44
N ALA A 383 -4.26 -9.65 -14.33
CA ALA A 383 -3.95 -9.60 -15.75
C ALA A 383 -4.51 -8.34 -16.43
N LEU A 384 -5.75 -7.95 -16.09
CA LEU A 384 -6.39 -6.74 -16.61
C LEU A 384 -5.56 -5.48 -16.33
N ILE A 385 -4.93 -5.40 -15.16
CA ILE A 385 -4.16 -4.22 -14.74
C ILE A 385 -2.64 -4.35 -14.97
N SER A 386 -2.18 -5.47 -15.54
CA SER A 386 -0.74 -5.81 -15.57
C SER A 386 0.10 -4.94 -16.50
N ALA A 387 -0.51 -4.08 -17.30
CA ALA A 387 0.16 -3.20 -18.26
C ALA A 387 0.10 -1.72 -17.83
N CYS A 388 -0.27 -1.42 -16.59
CA CYS A 388 -0.41 -0.05 -16.11
C CYS A 388 0.92 0.74 -16.10
N GLY A 389 2.05 0.02 -16.07
CA GLY A 389 3.39 0.60 -16.10
C GLY A 389 3.78 1.30 -14.79
N SER A 390 3.18 0.91 -13.66
CA SER A 390 3.53 1.40 -12.33
C SER A 390 3.63 0.24 -11.34
N GLU A 391 4.85 -0.09 -10.93
CA GLU A 391 5.10 -1.14 -9.93
C GLU A 391 4.52 -0.74 -8.56
N ALA A 392 4.63 0.54 -8.20
CA ALA A 392 4.05 1.06 -6.97
C ALA A 392 2.52 0.86 -6.93
N LEU A 393 1.82 1.11 -8.05
CA LEU A 393 0.37 0.92 -8.15
C LEU A 393 -0.01 -0.56 -8.08
N MET A 394 0.76 -1.44 -8.74
CA MET A 394 0.57 -2.89 -8.64
C MET A 394 0.75 -3.41 -7.20
N HIS A 395 1.77 -2.92 -6.49
CA HIS A 395 2.00 -3.30 -5.09
C HIS A 395 0.85 -2.84 -4.18
N LEU A 396 0.38 -1.60 -4.34
CA LEU A 396 -0.76 -1.10 -3.57
C LEU A 396 -2.03 -1.90 -3.88
N HIS A 397 -2.33 -2.15 -5.15
CA HIS A 397 -3.46 -2.98 -5.56
C HIS A 397 -3.40 -4.36 -4.89
N ASN A 398 -2.26 -5.05 -4.93
CA ASN A 398 -2.14 -6.39 -4.34
C ASN A 398 -2.40 -6.37 -2.83
N ALA A 399 -1.85 -5.38 -2.12
CA ALA A 399 -2.08 -5.23 -0.68
C ALA A 399 -3.56 -5.01 -0.34
N VAL A 400 -4.25 -4.16 -1.10
CA VAL A 400 -5.69 -3.90 -0.94
C VAL A 400 -6.52 -5.13 -1.32
N PHE A 401 -6.19 -5.78 -2.44
CA PHE A 401 -6.87 -6.96 -2.94
C PHE A 401 -6.80 -8.11 -1.92
N ASP A 402 -5.65 -8.36 -1.31
CA ASP A 402 -5.50 -9.44 -0.33
C ASP A 402 -6.31 -9.18 0.94
N LYS A 403 -6.36 -7.92 1.41
CA LYS A 403 -7.25 -7.52 2.52
C LYS A 403 -8.71 -7.69 2.14
N TYR A 404 -9.11 -7.33 0.92
CA TYR A 404 -10.48 -7.49 0.43
C TYR A 404 -10.88 -8.96 0.25
N LEU A 405 -10.00 -9.78 -0.33
CA LEU A 405 -10.22 -11.20 -0.61
C LEU A 405 -10.52 -11.97 0.68
N ARG A 406 -9.87 -11.59 1.78
CA ARG A 406 -10.16 -12.11 3.12
C ARG A 406 -11.65 -12.03 3.46
N TYR A 407 -12.33 -10.92 3.18
CA TYR A 407 -13.77 -10.79 3.43
C TYR A 407 -14.58 -11.72 2.51
N GLN A 408 -14.22 -11.78 1.24
CA GLN A 408 -14.90 -12.61 0.24
C GLN A 408 -14.82 -14.11 0.55
N LEU A 409 -13.68 -14.59 1.07
CA LEU A 409 -13.51 -15.99 1.45
C LEU A 409 -14.20 -16.33 2.78
N ASN A 410 -14.28 -15.38 3.72
CA ASN A 410 -14.97 -15.61 5.00
C ASN A 410 -16.51 -15.49 4.87
N ALA A 411 -17.02 -14.75 3.89
CA ALA A 411 -18.46 -14.58 3.64
C ALA A 411 -19.09 -15.69 2.76
N VAL A 412 -18.33 -16.73 2.38
CA VAL A 412 -18.71 -17.96 1.62
C VAL A 412 -19.94 -17.76 0.72
N SER A 413 -19.85 -16.87 -0.26
CA SER A 413 -20.99 -16.59 -1.13
C SER A 413 -20.56 -16.30 -2.57
N SER A 414 -21.36 -16.81 -3.49
CA SER A 414 -21.17 -16.72 -4.93
C SER A 414 -22.36 -15.98 -5.54
N ARG A 415 -22.07 -14.98 -6.36
CA ARG A 415 -23.07 -14.29 -7.20
C ARG A 415 -23.38 -15.06 -8.50
N GLY A 416 -22.86 -16.30 -8.64
CA GLY A 416 -23.16 -17.23 -9.73
C GLY A 416 -22.86 -16.65 -11.11
N ARG A 417 -23.77 -16.89 -12.06
CA ARG A 417 -23.63 -16.50 -13.48
C ARG A 417 -23.41 -15.01 -13.74
N VAL A 418 -23.96 -14.14 -12.89
CA VAL A 418 -23.83 -12.68 -13.07
C VAL A 418 -22.35 -12.27 -13.10
N VAL A 419 -21.54 -12.85 -12.21
CA VAL A 419 -20.12 -12.54 -12.16
C VAL A 419 -19.36 -13.10 -13.37
N ALA A 420 -19.74 -14.28 -13.86
CA ALA A 420 -19.15 -14.83 -15.08
C ALA A 420 -19.45 -13.94 -16.31
N ASP A 421 -20.66 -13.37 -16.39
CA ASP A 421 -21.01 -12.41 -17.44
C ASP A 421 -20.25 -11.09 -17.28
N GLU A 422 -20.11 -10.55 -16.06
CA GLU A 422 -19.30 -9.36 -15.76
C GLU A 422 -17.82 -9.55 -16.17
N HIS A 423 -17.21 -10.71 -15.88
CA HIS A 423 -15.84 -11.02 -16.29
C HIS A 423 -15.68 -11.12 -17.81
N ARG A 424 -16.65 -11.73 -18.51
CA ARG A 424 -16.65 -11.75 -19.98
C ARG A 424 -16.72 -10.33 -20.54
N MET A 425 -17.60 -9.50 -20.00
CA MET A 425 -17.74 -8.10 -20.42
C MET A 425 -16.47 -7.28 -20.17
N LEU A 426 -15.78 -7.49 -19.04
CA LEU A 426 -14.48 -6.87 -18.77
C LEU A 426 -13.42 -7.31 -19.78
N CYS A 427 -13.35 -8.62 -20.09
CA CYS A 427 -12.45 -9.14 -21.12
C CYS A 427 -12.74 -8.51 -22.49
N ASP A 428 -14.02 -8.41 -22.88
CA ASP A 428 -14.43 -7.80 -24.16
C ASP A 428 -14.13 -6.29 -24.21
N CYS A 429 -14.28 -5.57 -23.09
CA CYS A 429 -13.88 -4.17 -23.00
C CYS A 429 -12.36 -4.04 -23.11
N ALA A 430 -11.61 -4.97 -22.50
CA ALA A 430 -10.15 -4.98 -22.57
C ALA A 430 -9.64 -5.17 -24.00
N LEU A 431 -10.20 -6.13 -24.74
CA LEU A 431 -9.83 -6.38 -26.14
C LEU A 431 -10.24 -5.24 -27.09
N ARG A 432 -11.32 -4.51 -26.76
CA ARG A 432 -11.78 -3.34 -27.55
C ARG A 432 -11.17 -2.02 -27.08
N ARG A 433 -10.32 -2.03 -26.05
CA ARG A 433 -9.75 -0.83 -25.41
C ARG A 433 -10.83 0.17 -24.93
N ASP A 434 -11.98 -0.33 -24.54
CA ASP A 434 -13.11 0.48 -24.06
C ASP A 434 -12.93 0.83 -22.57
N ALA A 435 -12.18 1.89 -22.31
CA ALA A 435 -11.87 2.34 -20.95
C ALA A 435 -13.11 2.70 -20.13
N ARG A 436 -14.09 3.37 -20.74
CA ARG A 436 -15.32 3.77 -20.05
C ARG A 436 -16.17 2.55 -19.71
N GLY A 437 -16.41 1.67 -20.69
CA GLY A 437 -17.15 0.43 -20.47
C GLY A 437 -16.48 -0.45 -19.41
N ALA A 438 -15.15 -0.60 -19.47
CA ALA A 438 -14.42 -1.40 -18.48
C ALA A 438 -14.55 -0.83 -17.06
N ARG A 439 -14.50 0.49 -16.88
CA ARG A 439 -14.71 1.16 -15.59
C ARG A 439 -16.11 0.94 -15.03
N ASP A 440 -17.14 1.12 -15.87
CA ASP A 440 -18.53 0.97 -15.46
C ASP A 440 -18.80 -0.47 -15.00
N ILE A 441 -18.30 -1.47 -15.75
CA ILE A 441 -18.43 -2.87 -15.38
C ILE A 441 -17.63 -3.23 -14.14
N LEU A 442 -16.39 -2.73 -13.99
CA LEU A 442 -15.60 -2.97 -12.78
C LEU A 442 -16.30 -2.43 -11.53
N GLN A 443 -16.85 -1.21 -11.62
CA GLN A 443 -17.59 -0.60 -10.52
C GLN A 443 -18.83 -1.43 -10.15
N GLN A 444 -19.61 -1.86 -11.14
CA GLN A 444 -20.78 -2.72 -10.91
C GLN A 444 -20.37 -4.04 -10.25
N HIS A 445 -19.30 -4.66 -10.76
CA HIS A 445 -18.79 -5.94 -10.27
C HIS A 445 -18.37 -5.87 -8.80
N LEU A 446 -17.55 -4.88 -8.42
CA LEU A 446 -17.05 -4.72 -7.05
C LEU A 446 -18.17 -4.33 -6.07
N ARG A 447 -19.07 -3.43 -6.45
CA ARG A 447 -20.22 -3.07 -5.62
C ARG A 447 -21.13 -4.26 -5.39
N GLY A 448 -21.50 -4.97 -6.46
CA GLY A 448 -22.33 -6.17 -6.34
C GLY A 448 -21.68 -7.24 -5.47
N ALA A 449 -20.37 -7.46 -5.59
CA ALA A 449 -19.63 -8.38 -4.73
C ALA A 449 -19.63 -7.97 -3.25
N THR A 450 -19.54 -6.67 -2.95
CA THR A 450 -19.55 -6.13 -1.59
C THR A 450 -20.94 -6.19 -0.98
N GLU A 451 -21.96 -5.71 -1.70
CA GLU A 451 -23.37 -5.76 -1.28
C GLU A 451 -23.81 -7.20 -0.99
N HIS A 452 -23.40 -8.15 -1.85
CA HIS A 452 -23.69 -9.56 -1.64
C HIS A 452 -23.02 -10.12 -0.38
N ALA A 453 -21.74 -9.79 -0.15
CA ALA A 453 -21.02 -10.23 1.04
C ALA A 453 -21.68 -9.71 2.34
N LEU A 454 -22.09 -8.43 2.35
CA LEU A 454 -22.82 -7.82 3.46
C LEU A 454 -24.18 -8.47 3.69
N ALA A 455 -24.94 -8.73 2.62
CA ALA A 455 -26.27 -9.34 2.70
C ALA A 455 -26.28 -10.75 3.32
N THR A 456 -25.15 -11.47 3.35
CA THR A 456 -25.07 -12.77 4.01
C THR A 456 -25.16 -12.69 5.53
N GLY A 457 -24.91 -11.51 6.14
CA GLY A 457 -24.87 -11.31 7.59
C GLY A 457 -23.69 -11.96 8.30
N THR A 458 -22.79 -12.64 7.57
CA THR A 458 -21.63 -13.35 8.15
C THR A 458 -20.63 -12.38 8.76
N ILE A 459 -20.46 -11.20 8.15
CA ILE A 459 -19.53 -10.16 8.61
C ILE A 459 -20.08 -9.53 9.92
N ALA A 460 -21.35 -9.13 9.94
CA ALA A 460 -22.01 -8.60 11.15
C ALA A 460 -21.99 -9.59 12.33
N ALA A 461 -22.22 -10.89 12.09
CA ALA A 461 -22.19 -11.91 13.13
C ALA A 461 -20.80 -12.04 13.79
N GLN A 462 -19.72 -11.83 13.03
CA GLN A 462 -18.35 -11.86 13.53
C GLN A 462 -17.94 -10.56 14.26
N GLU A 463 -18.57 -9.42 13.95
CA GLU A 463 -18.40 -8.19 14.73
C GLU A 463 -19.00 -8.30 16.13
N VAL A 464 -20.21 -8.89 16.26
CA VAL A 464 -20.95 -8.99 17.53
C VAL A 464 -20.26 -9.93 18.53
N PHE A 465 -19.61 -11.00 18.05
CA PHE A 465 -18.86 -11.96 18.89
C PHE A 465 -17.69 -11.33 19.67
N ARG A 466 -17.36 -10.05 19.39
CA ARG A 466 -16.31 -9.28 20.06
C ARG A 466 -16.83 -8.39 21.20
N LEU A 467 -18.13 -8.08 21.22
CA LEU A 467 -18.74 -7.19 22.21
C LEU A 467 -19.20 -7.92 23.48
N GLU A 468 -19.30 -9.24 23.45
CA GLU A 468 -19.51 -10.04 24.65
C GLU A 468 -18.16 -10.22 25.39
N PRO A 469 -18.03 -9.79 26.65
CA PRO A 469 -16.84 -10.06 27.43
C PRO A 469 -16.73 -11.57 27.71
N PRO A 470 -15.50 -12.12 27.84
CA PRO A 470 -15.28 -13.52 28.19
C PRO A 470 -15.77 -13.90 29.59
#